data_AF-A0A381ZTT1-F1
#
_entry.id   AF-A0A381ZTT1-F1
#
_cell.length_a   1.000
_cell.length_b   1.000
_cell.length_c   1.000
_cell.angle_alpha   90.00
_cell.angle_beta   90.00
_cell.angle_gamma   90.00
#
_symmetry.space_group_name_H-M   'P 1'
#
loop_
_entity.id
_entity.type
_entity.pdbx_description
1 polymer ?
#
loop_
_entity_poly.entity_id
_entity_poly.type
_entity_poly.pdbx_seq_one_letter_code
_entity_poly.pdbx_strand_id
1 'polypeptide(L)' 'MTTYFSITDANKILPTVIKKFNYSKMLKNKIIKIEEQIGSDFTSKTSMEDYIILKQKLN' A
#
# COMPACT_ATOMS: atom_id res chain seq x y z
N MET A 1 -2.92 34.75 18.48
CA MET A 1 -3.90 33.87 19.16
C MET A 1 -3.62 32.44 18.75
N THR A 2 -3.51 31.51 19.69
CA THR A 2 -3.42 30.06 19.43
C THR A 2 -4.81 29.53 19.12
N THR A 3 -5.00 29.00 17.91
CA THR A 3 -6.22 28.30 17.51
C THR A 3 -6.08 26.82 17.80
N TYR A 4 -6.98 26.28 18.64
CA TYR A 4 -6.99 24.87 18.99
C TYR A 4 -7.83 24.08 17.99
N PHE A 5 -7.40 22.84 17.74
CA PHE A 5 -8.18 21.90 16.97
C PHE A 5 -9.47 21.56 17.71
N SER A 6 -10.60 21.76 17.04
CA SER A 6 -11.92 21.56 17.65
C SER A 6 -12.61 20.29 17.14
N ILE A 7 -13.69 19.89 17.82
CA ILE A 7 -14.52 18.75 17.40
C ILE A 7 -15.12 18.99 16.01
N THR A 8 -15.48 20.23 15.68
CA THR A 8 -15.99 20.57 14.35
C THR A 8 -14.93 20.42 13.27
N ASP A 9 -13.66 20.75 13.58
CA ASP A 9 -12.53 20.51 12.67
C ASP A 9 -12.28 19.01 12.49
N ALA A 10 -12.39 18.23 13.56
CA ALA A 10 -12.30 16.77 13.53
C ALA A 10 -13.36 16.16 12.59
N ASN A 11 -14.61 16.59 12.75
CA ASN A 11 -15.71 16.09 11.91
C ASN A 11 -15.55 16.48 10.44
N LYS A 12 -14.99 17.66 10.14
CA LYS A 12 -14.68 18.08 8.77
C LYS A 12 -13.56 17.24 8.14
N ILE A 13 -12.52 16.90 8.88
CA ILE A 13 -11.35 16.18 8.32
C ILE A 13 -11.55 14.66 8.30
N LEU A 14 -12.43 14.12 9.15
CA LEU A 14 -12.67 12.69 9.32
C LEU A 14 -12.94 11.94 7.99
N PRO A 15 -13.80 12.42 7.07
CA PRO A 15 -14.02 11.75 5.78
C PRO A 15 -12.76 11.64 4.93
N THR A 16 -11.91 12.68 4.97
CA THR A 16 -10.64 12.70 4.24
C THR A 16 -9.66 11.68 4.80
N VAL A 17 -9.56 11.58 6.13
CA VAL A 17 -8.72 10.59 6.81
C VAL A 17 -9.19 9.17 6.49
N ILE A 18 -10.49 8.91 6.55
CA ILE A 18 -11.07 7.61 6.20
C ILE A 18 -10.72 7.23 4.75
N LYS A 19 -10.84 8.16 3.80
CA LYS A 19 -10.49 7.92 2.40
C LYS A 19 -9.01 7.55 2.23
N LYS A 20 -8.11 8.29 2.86
CA LYS A 20 -6.65 8.01 2.82
C LYS A 20 -6.30 6.67 3.47
N PHE A 21 -6.94 6.35 4.59
CA PHE A 21 -6.75 5.08 5.28
C PHE A 21 -7.20 3.90 4.40
N ASN A 22 -8.39 3.97 3.81
CA ASN A 22 -8.90 2.92 2.93
C ASN A 22 -8.04 2.73 1.68
N TYR A 23 -7.54 3.82 1.09
CA TYR A 23 -6.61 3.74 -0.03
C TYR A 23 -5.30 3.03 0.37
N SER A 24 -4.73 3.38 1.53
CA SER A 24 -3.52 2.75 2.05
C SER A 24 -3.74 1.26 2.35
N LYS A 25 -4.90 0.90 2.91
CA LYS A 25 -5.31 -0.49 3.13
C LYS A 25 -5.42 -1.28 1.82
N MET A 26 -6.01 -0.67 0.79
CA MET A 26 -6.09 -1.27 -0.54
C MET A 26 -4.69 -1.50 -1.13
N LEU A 27 -3.78 -0.52 -1.03
CA LEU A 27 -2.41 -0.67 -1.50
C LEU A 27 -1.67 -1.80 -0.77
N LYS A 28 -1.78 -1.86 0.57
CA LYS A 28 -1.21 -2.96 1.36
C LYS A 28 -1.71 -4.32 0.89
N ASN A 29 -3.01 -4.46 0.66
CA ASN A 29 -3.58 -5.72 0.17
C ASN A 29 -3.10 -6.08 -1.23
N LYS A 30 -2.85 -5.08 -2.11
CA LYS A 30 -2.26 -5.33 -3.43
C LYS A 30 -0.81 -5.80 -3.32
N ILE A 31 -0.02 -5.19 -2.42
CA ILE A 31 1.36 -5.60 -2.16
C ILE A 31 1.40 -7.05 -1.66
N ILE A 32 0.58 -7.40 -0.66
CA ILE A 32 0.51 -8.77 -0.14
C ILE A 32 0.17 -9.77 -1.25
N LYS A 33 -0.82 -9.46 -2.10
CA LYS A 33 -1.17 -10.34 -3.24
C LYS A 33 -0.01 -10.51 -4.23
N ILE A 34 0.75 -9.44 -4.49
CA ILE A 34 1.92 -9.50 -5.36
C ILE A 34 3.02 -10.34 -4.69
N GLU A 35 3.28 -10.16 -3.40
CA GLU A 35 4.24 -10.97 -2.64
C GLU A 35 3.87 -12.45 -2.62
N GLU A 36 2.59 -12.76 -2.39
CA GLU A 36 2.06 -14.13 -2.45
C GLU A 36 2.23 -14.73 -3.85
N GLN A 37 1.93 -13.96 -4.90
CA GLN A 37 2.13 -14.40 -6.28
C GLN A 37 3.61 -14.64 -6.59
N ILE A 38 4.51 -13.75 -6.14
CA ILE A 38 5.95 -13.95 -6.28
C ILE A 38 6.38 -15.23 -5.56
N GLY A 39 5.90 -15.47 -4.34
CA GLY A 39 6.21 -16.69 -3.59
C GLY A 39 5.71 -17.96 -4.28
N SER A 40 4.53 -17.93 -4.92
CA SER A 40 3.98 -19.08 -5.66
C SER A 40 4.62 -19.29 -7.03
N ASP A 41 4.96 -18.21 -7.74
CA ASP A 41 5.61 -18.29 -9.06
C ASP A 41 7.09 -18.71 -8.91
N PHE A 42 7.78 -18.24 -7.86
CA PHE A 42 9.17 -18.61 -7.55
C PHE A 42 9.33 -20.08 -7.16
N THR A 43 8.30 -20.72 -6.60
CA THR A 43 8.34 -22.15 -6.26
C THR A 43 8.08 -23.05 -7.46
N SER A 44 7.60 -22.52 -8.59
CA SER A 44 7.16 -23.35 -9.72
C SER A 44 7.85 -23.12 -11.07
N LYS A 45 8.57 -22.01 -11.29
CA LYS A 45 9.50 -21.79 -12.42
C LYS A 45 10.02 -20.36 -12.30
N THR A 46 11.33 -20.11 -12.29
CA THR A 46 11.90 -18.90 -12.92
C THR A 46 13.44 -18.90 -12.85
N SER A 47 14.06 -18.61 -13.99
CA SER A 47 15.49 -18.40 -14.11
C SER A 47 15.91 -17.07 -13.46
N MET A 48 17.17 -16.95 -13.07
CA MET A 48 17.77 -15.76 -12.45
C MET A 48 17.39 -14.41 -13.11
N GLU A 49 17.08 -14.44 -14.41
CA GLU A 49 16.71 -13.28 -15.22
C GLU A 49 15.39 -12.62 -14.80
N ASP A 50 14.33 -13.38 -14.48
CA ASP A 50 13.04 -12.76 -14.14
C ASP A 50 13.08 -12.12 -12.74
N TYR A 51 13.92 -12.63 -11.84
CA TYR A 51 14.18 -12.03 -10.52
C TYR A 51 14.81 -10.63 -10.65
N ILE A 52 15.76 -10.47 -11.58
CA ILE A 52 16.45 -9.19 -11.81
C ILE A 52 15.46 -8.14 -12.35
N ILE A 53 14.61 -8.53 -13.30
CA ILE A 53 13.59 -7.64 -13.89
C ILE A 53 12.57 -7.20 -12.83
N LEU A 54 12.15 -8.10 -11.95
CA LEU A 54 11.18 -7.77 -10.91
C LEU A 54 11.74 -6.79 -9.87
N LYS A 55 13.02 -6.97 -9.50
CA LYS A 55 13.71 -6.09 -8.55
C LYS A 55 13.89 -4.67 -9.08
N GLN A 56 14.10 -4.51 -10.39
CA GLN A 56 14.15 -3.19 -11.03
C GLN A 56 12.79 -2.47 -11.05
N LYS A 57 11.67 -3.19 -11.10
CA LYS A 57 10.32 -2.59 -11.04
C LYS A 57 9.90 -2.10 -9.66
N LEU A 58 10.59 -2.56 -8.61
CA LEU A 58 10.29 -2.24 -7.20
C LEU A 58 11.05 -1.02 -6.67
N ASN A 59 12.14 -0.61 -7.33
CA ASN A 59 12.87 0.64 -7.06
C ASN A 59 12.31 1.79 -7.90
#